data_AF-F5YFE0-F1
#
_entry.id   AF-F5YFE0-F1
#
_cell.length_a   1.000
_cell.length_b   1.000
_cell.length_c   1.000
_cell.angle_alpha   90.00
_cell.angle_beta   90.00
_cell.angle_gamma   90.00
#
_symmetry.space_group_name_H-M   'P 1'
#
loop_
_entity.id
_entity.type
_entity.pdbx_description
1 polymer ?
#
loop_
_entity_poly.entity_id
_entity_poly.type
_entity_poly.pdbx_seq_one_letter_code
_entity_poly.pdbx_strand_id
1 'polypeptide(L)'
;MYKEAMEVYKKWGVDTEKAIKKCATIPVSLHCWQGDDVTGFEKSAGPLSGGIQATGNYPGKARNKDELQSDLDMVYSLIPGKKRLNLHTHYAITDESVGRDMVEPRHFEPWLKWAKKRGIGIDFNATPFSHPMAASGLTLSSPDKKVREYWIRHCKATRKIAAWFGEKQGSPCLHDIWIPDGIKDVPADRLGPRERLRDALDEIYSVKYNKEYIVDVVESKLFGIGLESYTTGSSDFYIAYAASRGIYMLLDNGHFHPTELVSDKISSLLSIFDKMALHVTRSVRWDSDHVVLFEDEIKEIAKEIIRNKAEDKVLIGLDYFDASINRIAAWAVGARNFQKALLNALLIPHADLKKLQDSENYSKLLAMQEELKTLPFGAVWDEYLARQKVPGADWYGEVEKYEKEVLSKRK
;
A
#
# COMPACT_ATOMS: atom_id res chain seq x y z
N MET A 1 -16.18 30.84 1.49
CA MET A 1 -15.78 29.49 1.91
C MET A 1 -14.27 29.34 2.09
N TYR A 2 -13.43 29.13 1.06
CA TYR A 2 -11.98 28.89 1.30
C TYR A 2 -11.25 30.06 1.99
N LYS A 3 -11.48 31.32 1.54
CA LYS A 3 -10.86 32.50 2.18
C LYS A 3 -11.21 32.64 3.66
N GLU A 4 -12.45 32.30 4.05
CA GLU A 4 -12.87 32.32 5.45
C GLU A 4 -12.19 31.20 6.24
N ALA A 5 -12.11 29.99 5.67
CA ALA A 5 -11.40 28.88 6.29
C ALA A 5 -9.92 29.22 6.53
N MET A 6 -9.26 29.87 5.56
CA MET A 6 -7.89 30.35 5.69
C MET A 6 -7.73 31.32 6.88
N GLU A 7 -8.63 32.28 7.06
CA GLU A 7 -8.60 33.19 8.21
C GLU A 7 -8.87 32.47 9.55
N VAL A 8 -9.70 31.42 9.55
CA VAL A 8 -9.91 30.57 10.73
C VAL A 8 -8.63 29.82 11.08
N TYR A 9 -8.03 29.06 10.15
CA TYR A 9 -6.80 28.31 10.38
C TYR A 9 -5.61 29.20 10.77
N LYS A 10 -5.54 30.42 10.22
CA LYS A 10 -4.51 31.41 10.59
C LYS A 10 -4.55 31.78 12.06
N LYS A 11 -5.72 31.85 12.69
CA LYS A 11 -5.86 32.06 14.16
C LYS A 11 -5.30 30.91 14.98
N TRP A 12 -5.22 29.72 14.40
CA TRP A 12 -4.60 28.52 14.98
C TRP A 12 -3.12 28.38 14.61
N GLY A 13 -2.52 29.38 13.95
CA GLY A 13 -1.11 29.33 13.53
C GLY A 13 -0.86 28.41 12.33
N VAL A 14 -1.90 28.04 11.57
CA VAL A 14 -1.84 27.09 10.46
C VAL A 14 -1.94 27.82 9.12
N ASP A 15 -1.03 27.49 8.20
CA ASP A 15 -1.01 28.00 6.82
C ASP A 15 -1.63 26.98 5.85
N THR A 16 -2.86 27.25 5.40
CA THR A 16 -3.59 26.37 4.48
C THR A 16 -2.96 26.30 3.08
N GLU A 17 -2.32 27.38 2.62
CA GLU A 17 -1.64 27.43 1.32
C GLU A 17 -0.44 26.48 1.31
N LYS A 18 0.35 26.53 2.40
CA LYS A 18 1.49 25.62 2.58
C LYS A 18 1.03 24.17 2.71
N ALA A 19 -0.03 23.91 3.47
CA ALA A 19 -0.61 22.58 3.63
C ALA A 19 -1.06 21.98 2.29
N ILE A 20 -1.84 22.73 1.50
CA ILE A 20 -2.31 22.30 0.17
C ILE A 20 -1.13 22.00 -0.76
N LYS A 21 -0.13 22.91 -0.83
CA LYS A 21 1.05 22.71 -1.67
C LYS A 21 1.85 21.48 -1.26
N LYS A 22 2.05 21.26 0.04
CA LYS A 22 2.79 20.09 0.53
C LYS A 22 2.02 18.79 0.25
N CYS A 23 0.72 18.75 0.54
CA CYS A 23 -0.12 17.56 0.32
C CYS A 23 -0.05 17.09 -1.15
N ALA A 24 -0.07 18.02 -2.11
CA ALA A 24 0.03 17.71 -3.53
C ALA A 24 1.32 16.96 -3.93
N THR A 25 2.39 17.09 -3.13
CA THR A 25 3.69 16.48 -3.43
C THR A 25 3.87 15.08 -2.85
N ILE A 26 3.06 14.69 -1.86
CA ILE A 26 3.18 13.41 -1.15
C ILE A 26 2.62 12.29 -2.05
N PRO A 27 3.45 11.34 -2.51
CA PRO A 27 2.98 10.26 -3.36
C PRO A 27 2.17 9.23 -2.56
N VAL A 28 1.06 8.78 -3.15
CA VAL A 28 0.29 7.61 -2.68
C VAL A 28 0.31 6.56 -3.78
N SER A 29 0.78 5.35 -3.46
CA SER A 29 0.84 4.22 -4.37
C SER A 29 -0.47 3.45 -4.37
N LEU A 30 -1.12 3.43 -5.51
CA LEU A 30 -2.39 2.73 -5.71
C LEU A 30 -2.11 1.28 -6.08
N HIS A 31 -2.65 0.33 -5.34
CA HIS A 31 -2.53 -1.09 -5.65
C HIS A 31 -3.31 -1.47 -6.91
N CYS A 32 -2.69 -2.24 -7.82
CA CYS A 32 -3.35 -2.65 -9.06
C CYS A 32 -4.45 -3.71 -8.86
N TRP A 33 -4.39 -4.47 -7.78
CA TRP A 33 -5.17 -5.70 -7.61
C TRP A 33 -6.63 -5.53 -7.23
N GLN A 34 -7.02 -4.36 -6.74
CA GLN A 34 -8.44 -4.01 -6.55
C GLN A 34 -9.21 -3.96 -7.87
N GLY A 35 -8.54 -3.82 -9.02
CA GLY A 35 -9.19 -3.72 -10.33
C GLY A 35 -9.76 -5.03 -10.85
N ASP A 36 -9.22 -6.16 -10.39
CA ASP A 36 -9.52 -7.49 -10.91
C ASP A 36 -9.59 -8.56 -9.82
N ASP A 37 -9.75 -8.18 -8.56
CA ASP A 37 -9.87 -9.09 -7.42
C ASP A 37 -8.63 -9.96 -7.22
N VAL A 38 -7.44 -9.39 -7.42
CA VAL A 38 -6.15 -10.10 -7.26
C VAL A 38 -6.03 -11.31 -8.22
N THR A 39 -6.69 -11.25 -9.38
CA THR A 39 -6.66 -12.33 -10.38
C THR A 39 -5.35 -12.31 -11.17
N GLY A 40 -4.91 -11.12 -11.61
CA GLY A 40 -3.83 -10.90 -12.54
C GLY A 40 -4.07 -11.51 -13.93
N PHE A 41 -2.98 -11.62 -14.71
CA PHE A 41 -3.02 -12.00 -16.13
C PHE A 41 -2.32 -13.34 -16.41
N GLU A 42 -1.79 -13.99 -15.38
CA GLU A 42 -1.15 -15.29 -15.50
C GLU A 42 -2.19 -16.39 -15.75
N LYS A 43 -2.18 -16.99 -16.95
CA LYS A 43 -3.11 -18.06 -17.33
C LYS A 43 -2.99 -19.34 -16.47
N SER A 44 -1.80 -19.60 -15.92
CA SER A 44 -1.51 -20.73 -15.05
C SER A 44 -1.81 -20.48 -13.57
N ALA A 45 -2.26 -19.27 -13.20
CA ALA A 45 -2.60 -18.96 -11.82
C ALA A 45 -3.78 -19.84 -11.35
N GLY A 46 -3.68 -20.29 -10.10
CA GLY A 46 -4.80 -20.94 -9.41
C GLY A 46 -5.82 -19.90 -8.93
N PRO A 47 -6.93 -20.36 -8.30
CA PRO A 47 -7.82 -19.45 -7.58
C PRO A 47 -7.06 -18.70 -6.48
N LEU A 48 -7.60 -17.55 -6.07
CA LEU A 48 -7.02 -16.74 -5.00
C LEU A 48 -6.77 -17.59 -3.74
N SER A 49 -5.54 -17.59 -3.27
CA SER A 49 -5.09 -18.36 -2.10
C SER A 49 -4.06 -17.58 -1.29
N GLY A 50 -3.50 -18.20 -0.25
CA GLY A 50 -2.51 -17.57 0.63
C GLY A 50 -3.11 -16.85 1.85
N GLY A 51 -4.36 -17.14 2.17
CA GLY A 51 -5.04 -16.59 3.35
C GLY A 51 -5.66 -15.21 3.17
N ILE A 52 -5.69 -14.72 1.92
CA ILE A 52 -6.41 -13.51 1.49
C ILE A 52 -7.63 -13.88 0.65
N GLN A 53 -8.67 -13.04 0.66
CA GLN A 53 -9.91 -13.30 -0.08
C GLN A 53 -10.58 -12.01 -0.54
N ALA A 54 -10.82 -11.87 -1.85
CA ALA A 54 -11.71 -10.85 -2.39
C ALA A 54 -13.17 -11.29 -2.21
N THR A 55 -13.94 -10.51 -1.45
CA THR A 55 -15.33 -10.85 -1.10
C THR A 55 -16.32 -9.96 -1.86
N GLY A 56 -17.30 -10.59 -2.51
CA GLY A 56 -18.32 -9.93 -3.33
C GLY A 56 -18.24 -10.32 -4.80
N ASN A 57 -19.30 -10.00 -5.56
CA ASN A 57 -19.44 -10.39 -6.97
C ASN A 57 -19.89 -9.20 -7.84
N TYR A 58 -19.41 -8.00 -7.53
CA TYR A 58 -19.76 -6.81 -8.28
C TYR A 58 -19.24 -6.91 -9.72
N PRO A 59 -20.07 -6.63 -10.74
CA PRO A 59 -19.69 -6.81 -12.14
C PRO A 59 -18.60 -5.85 -12.61
N GLY A 60 -18.07 -6.08 -13.81
CA GLY A 60 -17.20 -5.12 -14.48
C GLY A 60 -15.73 -5.14 -14.08
N LYS A 61 -15.26 -6.15 -13.34
CA LYS A 61 -13.83 -6.32 -13.04
C LYS A 61 -12.98 -6.32 -14.31
N ALA A 62 -11.77 -5.78 -14.24
CA ALA A 62 -10.82 -5.88 -15.34
C ALA A 62 -10.41 -7.34 -15.58
N ARG A 63 -10.20 -7.72 -16.83
CA ARG A 63 -9.87 -9.10 -17.23
C ARG A 63 -8.56 -9.21 -18.02
N ASN A 64 -7.97 -8.07 -18.35
CA ASN A 64 -6.75 -7.96 -19.12
C ASN A 64 -6.11 -6.58 -18.89
N LYS A 65 -4.90 -6.41 -19.46
CA LYS A 65 -4.12 -5.18 -19.32
C LYS A 65 -4.85 -3.92 -19.78
N ASP A 66 -5.63 -3.99 -20.87
CA ASP A 66 -6.22 -2.80 -21.50
C ASP A 66 -7.41 -2.32 -20.67
N GLU A 67 -8.20 -3.25 -20.14
CA GLU A 67 -9.26 -2.95 -19.17
C GLU A 67 -8.67 -2.36 -17.88
N LEU A 68 -7.65 -2.99 -17.30
CA LEU A 68 -7.05 -2.51 -16.04
C LEU A 68 -6.38 -1.14 -16.20
N GLN A 69 -5.69 -0.90 -17.31
CA GLN A 69 -5.08 0.40 -17.60
C GLN A 69 -6.14 1.49 -17.80
N SER A 70 -7.27 1.18 -18.44
CA SER A 70 -8.39 2.11 -18.61
C SER A 70 -9.09 2.41 -17.28
N ASP A 71 -9.24 1.40 -16.42
CA ASP A 71 -9.80 1.56 -15.07
C ASP A 71 -8.91 2.45 -14.21
N LEU A 72 -7.60 2.21 -14.23
CA LEU A 72 -6.62 3.05 -13.54
C LEU A 72 -6.63 4.49 -14.06
N ASP A 73 -6.73 4.70 -15.37
CA ASP A 73 -6.88 6.03 -15.97
C ASP A 73 -8.09 6.77 -15.42
N MET A 74 -9.22 6.06 -15.34
CA MET A 74 -10.45 6.60 -14.80
C MET A 74 -10.25 7.01 -13.33
N VAL A 75 -9.70 6.14 -12.49
CA VAL A 75 -9.41 6.45 -11.08
C VAL A 75 -8.46 7.65 -10.95
N TYR A 76 -7.38 7.69 -11.73
CA TYR A 76 -6.38 8.76 -11.62
C TYR A 76 -6.94 10.14 -12.01
N SER A 77 -8.03 10.19 -12.78
CA SER A 77 -8.78 11.42 -13.04
C SER A 77 -9.63 11.91 -11.86
N LEU A 78 -9.92 11.03 -10.89
CA LEU A 78 -10.81 11.30 -9.75
C LEU A 78 -10.06 11.64 -8.45
N ILE A 79 -8.78 11.27 -8.36
CA ILE A 79 -8.01 11.40 -7.11
C ILE A 79 -6.99 12.53 -7.22
N PRO A 80 -6.80 13.39 -6.19
CA PRO A 80 -5.80 14.46 -6.22
C PRO A 80 -4.37 13.95 -5.91
N GLY A 81 -3.37 14.82 -6.03
CA GLY A 81 -2.01 14.59 -5.53
C GLY A 81 -1.11 13.76 -6.44
N LYS A 82 0.15 13.58 -5.99
CA LYS A 82 1.14 12.74 -6.67
C LYS A 82 0.78 11.26 -6.52
N LYS A 83 0.91 10.50 -7.62
CA LYS A 83 0.46 9.11 -7.71
C LYS A 83 1.61 8.16 -8.00
N ARG A 84 1.47 6.94 -7.51
CA ARG A 84 2.24 5.76 -7.94
C ARG A 84 1.28 4.60 -8.22
N LEU A 85 1.78 3.57 -8.88
CA LEU A 85 1.08 2.31 -9.12
C LEU A 85 1.89 1.19 -8.47
N ASN A 86 1.27 0.41 -7.59
CA ASN A 86 1.88 -0.76 -7.00
C ASN A 86 1.44 -2.02 -7.77
N LEU A 87 2.40 -2.73 -8.37
CA LEU A 87 2.18 -3.87 -9.25
C LEU A 87 2.60 -5.18 -8.59
N HIS A 88 1.82 -6.24 -8.76
CA HIS A 88 2.28 -7.59 -8.47
C HIS A 88 2.87 -8.26 -9.71
N THR A 89 3.67 -9.31 -9.49
CA THR A 89 4.33 -10.04 -10.59
C THR A 89 3.36 -10.76 -11.52
N HIS A 90 2.23 -11.27 -11.00
CA HIS A 90 1.22 -11.94 -11.82
C HIS A 90 0.43 -10.99 -12.76
N TYR A 91 0.75 -9.69 -12.76
CA TYR A 91 0.29 -8.70 -13.75
C TYR A 91 1.28 -8.53 -14.92
N ALA A 92 2.23 -9.45 -15.08
CA ALA A 92 3.10 -9.51 -16.26
C ALA A 92 2.27 -9.51 -17.55
N ILE A 93 2.70 -8.72 -18.54
CA ILE A 93 2.05 -8.62 -19.85
C ILE A 93 2.88 -9.43 -20.84
N THR A 94 2.44 -10.67 -21.10
CA THR A 94 3.10 -11.59 -22.01
C THR A 94 2.14 -12.65 -22.54
N ASP A 95 2.36 -13.07 -23.78
CA ASP A 95 1.69 -14.25 -24.37
C ASP A 95 2.50 -15.54 -24.16
N GLU A 96 3.73 -15.41 -23.66
CA GLU A 96 4.62 -16.54 -23.38
C GLU A 96 4.19 -17.30 -22.12
N SER A 97 4.33 -18.63 -22.13
CA SER A 97 4.21 -19.43 -20.91
C SER A 97 5.52 -19.33 -20.12
N VAL A 98 5.60 -18.32 -19.25
CA VAL A 98 6.78 -18.04 -18.41
C VAL A 98 6.42 -18.27 -16.96
N GLY A 99 7.21 -19.10 -16.27
CA GLY A 99 7.09 -19.30 -14.82
C GLY A 99 7.44 -18.02 -14.06
N ARG A 100 6.88 -17.86 -12.86
CA ARG A 100 7.14 -16.67 -12.03
C ARG A 100 8.61 -16.50 -11.66
N ASP A 101 9.39 -17.58 -11.65
CA ASP A 101 10.83 -17.55 -11.41
C ASP A 101 11.68 -17.10 -12.60
N MET A 102 11.05 -16.90 -13.76
CA MET A 102 11.69 -16.55 -15.03
C MET A 102 11.16 -15.26 -15.67
N VAL A 103 10.36 -14.47 -14.92
CA VAL A 103 9.91 -13.17 -15.40
C VAL A 103 11.05 -12.18 -15.54
N GLU A 104 10.92 -11.25 -16.47
CA GLU A 104 11.96 -10.29 -16.84
C GLU A 104 11.38 -8.88 -17.07
N PRO A 105 12.21 -7.83 -17.05
CA PRO A 105 11.79 -6.46 -17.35
C PRO A 105 10.90 -6.30 -18.60
N ARG A 106 11.17 -7.07 -19.66
CA ARG A 106 10.40 -7.00 -20.92
C ARG A 106 8.90 -7.32 -20.75
N HIS A 107 8.55 -8.15 -19.77
CA HIS A 107 7.14 -8.47 -19.46
C HIS A 107 6.41 -7.33 -18.75
N PHE A 108 7.14 -6.30 -18.31
CA PHE A 108 6.62 -5.12 -17.62
C PHE A 108 6.91 -3.80 -18.36
N GLU A 109 7.61 -3.85 -19.50
CA GLU A 109 7.80 -2.74 -20.43
C GLU A 109 6.48 -2.02 -20.81
N PRO A 110 5.36 -2.71 -21.06
CA PRO A 110 4.10 -2.02 -21.36
C PRO A 110 3.58 -1.21 -20.16
N TRP A 111 3.77 -1.69 -18.93
CA TRP A 111 3.41 -0.96 -17.71
C TRP A 111 4.27 0.28 -17.54
N LEU A 112 5.59 0.17 -17.71
CA LEU A 112 6.51 1.31 -17.65
C LEU A 112 6.15 2.37 -18.69
N LYS A 113 5.85 1.97 -19.93
CA LYS A 113 5.41 2.89 -20.99
C LYS A 113 4.09 3.59 -20.64
N TRP A 114 3.13 2.84 -20.10
CA TRP A 114 1.84 3.39 -19.66
C TRP A 114 2.03 4.40 -18.53
N ALA A 115 2.85 4.10 -17.52
CA ALA A 115 3.10 4.94 -16.35
C ALA A 115 3.90 6.20 -16.72
N LYS A 116 4.93 6.08 -17.56
CA LYS A 116 5.75 7.20 -18.02
C LYS A 116 4.94 8.26 -18.77
N LYS A 117 3.99 7.85 -19.61
CA LYS A 117 3.08 8.79 -20.32
C LYS A 117 2.23 9.64 -19.36
N ARG A 118 2.06 9.19 -18.11
CA ARG A 118 1.23 9.84 -17.08
C ARG A 118 2.05 10.46 -15.96
N GLY A 119 3.38 10.36 -16.00
CA GLY A 119 4.25 10.81 -14.92
C GLY A 119 4.04 10.03 -13.61
N ILE A 120 3.62 8.76 -13.70
CA ILE A 120 3.37 7.87 -12.55
C ILE A 120 4.61 7.00 -12.31
N GLY A 121 5.03 6.88 -11.05
CA GLY A 121 6.05 5.92 -10.64
C GLY A 121 5.45 4.55 -10.32
N ILE A 122 6.24 3.49 -10.45
CA ILE A 122 5.85 2.12 -10.19
C ILE A 122 6.57 1.60 -8.93
N ASP A 123 5.81 0.94 -8.07
CA ASP A 123 6.24 0.05 -7.01
C ASP A 123 5.90 -1.40 -7.38
N PHE A 124 6.58 -2.37 -6.77
CA PHE A 124 6.52 -3.75 -7.23
C PHE A 124 6.54 -4.76 -6.10
N ASN A 125 5.89 -5.90 -6.30
CA ASN A 125 5.77 -6.95 -5.29
C ASN A 125 6.08 -8.32 -5.92
N ALA A 126 6.72 -9.19 -5.15
CA ALA A 126 6.65 -10.62 -5.44
C ALA A 126 5.20 -11.13 -5.34
N THR A 127 4.90 -12.30 -5.93
CA THR A 127 3.59 -12.96 -5.78
C THR A 127 3.81 -14.43 -5.41
N PRO A 128 3.98 -14.77 -4.13
CA PRO A 128 4.16 -16.15 -3.66
C PRO A 128 2.85 -16.82 -3.19
N PHE A 129 1.77 -16.67 -3.95
CA PHE A 129 0.43 -17.23 -3.64
C PHE A 129 -0.36 -17.55 -4.92
N SER A 130 -1.52 -18.20 -4.87
CA SER A 130 -2.32 -18.56 -6.06
C SER A 130 -1.53 -19.31 -7.14
N HIS A 131 -0.66 -20.24 -6.73
CA HIS A 131 0.26 -20.94 -7.63
C HIS A 131 0.49 -22.39 -7.17
N PRO A 132 0.70 -23.37 -8.07
CA PRO A 132 0.94 -24.77 -7.69
C PRO A 132 2.12 -24.95 -6.72
N MET A 133 3.19 -24.16 -6.89
CA MET A 133 4.35 -24.16 -5.98
C MET A 133 4.06 -23.53 -4.60
N ALA A 134 2.87 -23.00 -4.36
CA ALA A 134 2.40 -22.52 -3.06
C ALA A 134 1.23 -23.35 -2.51
N ALA A 135 0.85 -24.46 -3.16
CA ALA A 135 -0.35 -25.23 -2.82
C ALA A 135 -0.33 -25.84 -1.41
N SER A 136 0.86 -26.03 -0.82
CA SER A 136 1.01 -26.53 0.55
C SER A 136 0.77 -25.47 1.63
N GLY A 137 0.57 -24.20 1.25
CA GLY A 137 0.56 -23.07 2.18
C GLY A 137 1.95 -22.57 2.58
N LEU A 138 3.02 -23.16 2.05
CA LEU A 138 4.41 -22.75 2.30
C LEU A 138 5.16 -22.48 0.99
N THR A 139 6.04 -21.47 1.03
CA THR A 139 6.86 -20.99 -0.08
C THR A 139 8.33 -20.91 0.31
N LEU A 140 8.84 -19.75 0.71
CA LEU A 140 10.23 -19.51 1.12
C LEU A 140 10.62 -20.33 2.37
N SER A 141 9.65 -20.72 3.20
CA SER A 141 9.86 -21.55 4.39
C SER A 141 9.48 -23.02 4.21
N SER A 142 9.10 -23.44 3.00
CA SER A 142 8.71 -24.82 2.71
C SER A 142 9.82 -25.80 3.11
N PRO A 143 9.53 -27.00 3.66
CA PRO A 143 10.55 -28.03 3.85
C PRO A 143 11.04 -28.62 2.51
N ASP A 144 10.24 -28.54 1.44
CA ASP A 144 10.64 -28.96 0.11
C ASP A 144 11.62 -27.94 -0.50
N LYS A 145 12.85 -28.41 -0.75
CA LYS A 145 13.91 -27.59 -1.33
C LYS A 145 13.56 -27.07 -2.73
N LYS A 146 12.86 -27.86 -3.55
CA LYS A 146 12.47 -27.43 -4.91
C LYS A 146 11.48 -26.27 -4.87
N VAL A 147 10.55 -26.31 -3.90
CA VAL A 147 9.62 -25.21 -3.65
C VAL A 147 10.35 -23.96 -3.20
N ARG A 148 11.24 -24.07 -2.21
CA ARG A 148 12.03 -22.92 -1.75
C ARG A 148 12.87 -22.31 -2.87
N GLU A 149 13.59 -23.12 -3.63
CA GLU A 149 14.45 -22.65 -4.71
C GLU A 149 13.67 -21.93 -5.82
N TYR A 150 12.46 -22.39 -6.14
CA TYR A 150 11.56 -21.71 -7.07
C TYR A 150 11.22 -20.30 -6.58
N TRP A 151 10.79 -20.17 -5.33
CA TRP A 151 10.39 -18.87 -4.78
C TRP A 151 11.58 -17.93 -4.54
N ILE A 152 12.75 -18.46 -4.19
CA ILE A 152 13.99 -17.68 -4.13
C ILE A 152 14.35 -17.10 -5.51
N ARG A 153 14.29 -17.90 -6.58
CA ARG A 153 14.52 -17.41 -7.95
C ARG A 153 13.49 -16.37 -8.36
N HIS A 154 12.21 -16.59 -8.03
CA HIS A 154 11.14 -15.62 -8.24
C HIS A 154 11.43 -14.28 -7.55
N CYS A 155 11.71 -14.27 -6.25
CA CYS A 155 12.02 -13.03 -5.54
C CYS A 155 13.27 -12.33 -6.10
N LYS A 156 14.30 -13.07 -6.53
CA LYS A 156 15.46 -12.48 -7.23
C LYS A 156 15.07 -11.84 -8.57
N ALA A 157 14.21 -12.50 -9.35
CA ALA A 157 13.72 -11.98 -10.63
C ALA A 157 12.88 -10.70 -10.44
N THR A 158 12.02 -10.67 -9.42
CA THR A 158 11.17 -9.50 -9.15
C THR A 158 11.96 -8.32 -8.59
N ARG A 159 12.98 -8.57 -7.77
CA ARG A 159 13.96 -7.53 -7.38
C ARG A 159 14.70 -6.93 -8.57
N LYS A 160 15.10 -7.76 -9.55
CA LYS A 160 15.70 -7.28 -10.80
C LYS A 160 14.77 -6.34 -11.57
N ILE A 161 13.48 -6.70 -11.65
CA ILE A 161 12.45 -5.88 -12.29
C ILE A 161 12.22 -4.57 -11.53
N ALA A 162 12.15 -4.61 -10.20
CA ALA A 162 12.01 -3.41 -9.38
C ALA A 162 13.19 -2.44 -9.55
N ALA A 163 14.43 -2.94 -9.50
CA ALA A 163 15.61 -2.12 -9.75
C ALA A 163 15.59 -1.51 -11.18
N TRP A 164 15.14 -2.28 -12.17
CA TRP A 164 14.97 -1.77 -13.54
C TRP A 164 13.88 -0.68 -13.62
N PHE A 165 12.73 -0.84 -12.95
CA PHE A 165 11.72 0.22 -12.88
C PHE A 165 12.32 1.49 -12.30
N GLY A 166 13.04 1.39 -11.18
CA GLY A 166 13.65 2.52 -10.51
C GLY A 166 14.64 3.28 -11.37
N GLU A 167 15.50 2.54 -12.08
CA GLU A 167 16.44 3.10 -13.05
C GLU A 167 15.71 3.86 -14.17
N LYS A 168 14.67 3.27 -14.78
CA LYS A 168 13.98 3.88 -15.92
C LYS A 168 13.05 5.04 -15.57
N GLN A 169 12.51 5.05 -14.35
CA GLN A 169 11.61 6.11 -13.89
C GLN A 169 12.33 7.24 -13.14
N GLY A 170 13.61 7.08 -12.80
CA GLY A 170 14.41 8.10 -12.10
C GLY A 170 14.03 8.32 -10.63
N SER A 171 13.34 7.34 -10.02
CA SER A 171 13.03 7.32 -8.59
C SER A 171 12.94 5.87 -8.13
N PRO A 172 13.32 5.53 -6.88
CA PRO A 172 13.35 4.13 -6.46
C PRO A 172 11.98 3.47 -6.60
N CYS A 173 11.99 2.21 -7.03
CA CYS A 173 10.86 1.30 -6.93
C CYS A 173 10.89 0.66 -5.55
N LEU A 174 9.82 0.75 -4.78
CA LEU A 174 9.67 -0.14 -3.62
C LEU A 174 9.53 -1.58 -4.15
N HIS A 175 10.24 -2.52 -3.53
CA HIS A 175 10.07 -3.94 -3.77
C HIS A 175 9.65 -4.65 -2.48
N ASP A 176 8.41 -5.13 -2.45
CA ASP A 176 7.87 -5.86 -1.32
C ASP A 176 7.94 -7.39 -1.50
N ILE A 177 8.21 -8.05 -0.36
CA ILE A 177 8.10 -9.49 -0.17
C ILE A 177 7.14 -9.75 1.01
N TRP A 178 5.86 -9.89 0.68
CA TRP A 178 4.88 -10.62 1.48
C TRP A 178 4.81 -12.11 1.10
N ILE A 179 4.67 -13.01 2.08
CA ILE A 179 4.46 -14.45 1.86
C ILE A 179 3.31 -15.02 2.73
N PRO A 180 2.56 -16.01 2.22
CA PRO A 180 1.48 -16.65 2.97
C PRO A 180 1.96 -17.80 3.87
N ASP A 181 3.25 -17.87 4.18
CA ASP A 181 3.84 -19.05 4.81
C ASP A 181 3.36 -19.19 6.26
N GLY A 182 2.46 -20.13 6.50
CA GLY A 182 1.85 -20.35 7.80
C GLY A 182 1.26 -21.74 7.96
N ILE A 183 0.63 -21.96 9.11
CA ILE A 183 -0.02 -23.22 9.43
C ILE A 183 -1.40 -22.93 10.03
N LYS A 184 -2.40 -23.66 9.56
CA LYS A 184 -3.79 -23.57 9.99
C LYS A 184 -3.96 -23.80 11.50
N ASP A 185 -3.35 -24.88 12.00
CA ASP A 185 -3.46 -25.36 13.38
C ASP A 185 -2.12 -25.24 14.13
N VAL A 186 -2.09 -25.62 15.40
CA VAL A 186 -0.93 -25.48 16.28
C VAL A 186 0.28 -26.23 15.71
N PRO A 187 1.39 -25.54 15.37
CA PRO A 187 2.56 -26.19 14.82
C PRO A 187 3.40 -26.89 15.88
N ALA A 188 4.01 -28.02 15.52
CA ALA A 188 4.99 -28.72 16.36
C ALA A 188 6.36 -28.02 16.39
N ASP A 189 6.68 -27.22 15.38
CA ASP A 189 7.92 -26.46 15.25
C ASP A 189 7.66 -25.11 14.58
N ARG A 190 8.00 -24.01 15.30
CA ARG A 190 7.96 -22.64 14.77
C ARG A 190 9.33 -22.11 14.37
N LEU A 191 10.41 -22.76 14.80
CA LEU A 191 11.78 -22.31 14.55
C LEU A 191 12.25 -22.75 13.16
N GLY A 192 12.10 -24.03 12.81
CA GLY A 192 12.62 -24.56 11.55
C GLY A 192 12.12 -23.82 10.30
N PRO A 193 10.82 -23.49 10.17
CA PRO A 193 10.35 -22.66 9.05
C PRO A 193 10.96 -21.25 9.06
N ARG A 194 11.14 -20.61 10.21
CA ARG A 194 11.76 -19.27 10.31
C ARG A 194 13.24 -19.28 9.95
N GLU A 195 13.97 -20.34 10.30
CA GLU A 195 15.37 -20.51 9.86
C GLU A 195 15.45 -20.66 8.34
N ARG A 196 14.57 -21.47 7.73
CA ARG A 196 14.51 -21.58 6.27
C ARG A 196 14.14 -20.27 5.59
N LEU A 197 13.18 -19.52 6.17
CA LEU A 197 12.80 -18.20 5.66
C LEU A 197 13.98 -17.23 5.73
N ARG A 198 14.67 -17.16 6.88
CA ARG A 198 15.88 -16.33 7.05
C ARG A 198 16.92 -16.66 5.98
N ASP A 199 17.25 -17.93 5.81
CA ASP A 199 18.27 -18.36 4.85
C ASP A 199 17.85 -18.07 3.40
N ALA A 200 16.56 -18.25 3.08
CA ALA A 200 16.00 -17.92 1.77
C ALA A 200 16.07 -16.41 1.49
N LEU A 201 15.73 -15.56 2.46
CA LEU A 201 15.82 -14.11 2.33
C LEU A 201 17.28 -13.65 2.23
N ASP A 202 18.20 -14.21 3.02
CA ASP A 202 19.63 -13.89 2.95
C ASP A 202 20.17 -14.25 1.54
N GLU A 203 19.71 -15.37 0.96
CA GLU A 203 20.02 -15.72 -0.43
C GLU A 203 19.39 -14.74 -1.44
N ILE A 204 18.13 -14.34 -1.28
CA ILE A 204 17.46 -13.36 -2.15
C ILE A 204 18.21 -12.02 -2.14
N TYR A 205 18.57 -11.53 -0.96
CA TYR A 205 19.23 -10.23 -0.76
C TYR A 205 20.75 -10.28 -0.92
N SER A 206 21.33 -11.45 -1.23
CA SER A 206 22.75 -11.57 -1.62
C SER A 206 23.07 -10.79 -2.90
N VAL A 207 22.10 -10.68 -3.81
CA VAL A 207 22.19 -9.83 -5.00
C VAL A 207 21.93 -8.38 -4.57
N LYS A 208 22.92 -7.50 -4.73
CA LYS A 208 22.81 -6.09 -4.37
C LYS A 208 22.45 -5.24 -5.60
N TYR A 209 21.55 -4.29 -5.39
CA TYR A 209 21.15 -3.27 -6.35
C TYR A 209 21.41 -1.89 -5.75
N ASN A 210 21.53 -0.86 -6.59
CA ASN A 210 21.69 0.51 -6.12
C ASN A 210 20.41 0.97 -5.38
N LYS A 211 20.57 1.51 -4.17
CA LYS A 211 19.48 2.03 -3.33
C LYS A 211 18.75 3.23 -3.94
N GLU A 212 19.35 3.88 -4.93
CA GLU A 212 18.68 4.91 -5.75
C GLU A 212 17.57 4.32 -6.65
N TYR A 213 17.66 3.02 -6.97
CA TYR A 213 16.72 2.35 -7.87
C TYR A 213 15.75 1.43 -7.14
N ILE A 214 16.11 0.89 -5.98
CA ILE A 214 15.23 -0.03 -5.24
C ILE A 214 15.23 0.24 -3.75
N VAL A 215 14.04 0.11 -3.15
CA VAL A 215 13.84 0.06 -1.69
C VAL A 215 13.26 -1.31 -1.37
N ASP A 216 14.10 -2.22 -0.90
CA ASP A 216 13.69 -3.56 -0.50
C ASP A 216 12.95 -3.52 0.85
N VAL A 217 11.76 -4.09 0.89
CA VAL A 217 10.95 -4.21 2.10
C VAL A 217 10.47 -5.65 2.32
N VAL A 218 10.14 -5.97 3.57
CA VAL A 218 9.48 -7.21 3.98
C VAL A 218 8.21 -6.88 4.75
N GLU A 219 7.15 -7.64 4.50
CA GLU A 219 5.83 -7.41 5.07
C GLU A 219 5.40 -8.56 5.99
N SER A 220 5.14 -8.24 7.26
CA SER A 220 4.59 -9.23 8.21
C SER A 220 3.09 -9.36 8.10
N LYS A 221 2.60 -10.53 8.51
CA LYS A 221 1.18 -10.75 8.78
C LYS A 221 0.99 -11.47 10.12
N LEU A 222 -0.11 -11.18 10.81
CA LEU A 222 -0.50 -11.91 12.01
C LEU A 222 -1.03 -13.29 11.66
N PHE A 223 -2.05 -13.35 10.80
CA PHE A 223 -2.67 -14.58 10.33
C PHE A 223 -3.38 -14.37 9.00
N GLY A 224 -3.67 -15.47 8.29
CA GLY A 224 -4.55 -15.49 7.12
C GLY A 224 -5.58 -16.61 7.22
N ILE A 225 -6.61 -16.59 6.39
CA ILE A 225 -7.63 -17.64 6.37
C ILE A 225 -7.02 -18.97 5.92
N GLY A 226 -7.16 -20.02 6.73
CA GLY A 226 -6.47 -21.30 6.54
C GLY A 226 -5.02 -21.34 7.05
N LEU A 227 -4.55 -20.27 7.70
CA LEU A 227 -3.19 -20.09 8.24
C LEU A 227 -3.26 -19.40 9.63
N GLU A 228 -4.28 -19.73 10.42
CA GLU A 228 -4.70 -18.95 11.58
C GLU A 228 -3.75 -19.05 12.78
N SER A 229 -3.12 -20.20 12.98
CA SER A 229 -2.42 -20.52 14.24
C SER A 229 -0.94 -20.12 14.25
N TYR A 230 -0.36 -19.85 13.08
CA TYR A 230 1.04 -19.53 12.92
C TYR A 230 1.35 -18.89 11.56
N THR A 231 2.03 -17.75 11.61
CA THR A 231 2.65 -17.11 10.44
C THR A 231 4.17 -17.12 10.59
N THR A 232 4.88 -17.59 9.56
CA THR A 232 6.34 -17.70 9.58
C THR A 232 6.99 -16.32 9.60
N GLY A 233 6.58 -15.46 8.68
CA GLY A 233 6.97 -14.06 8.60
C GLY A 233 6.19 -13.17 9.58
N SER A 234 6.38 -13.38 10.88
CA SER A 234 5.72 -12.58 11.92
C SER A 234 6.35 -11.19 12.05
N SER A 235 5.64 -10.27 12.72
CA SER A 235 6.13 -8.90 12.99
C SER A 235 7.51 -8.90 13.64
N ASP A 236 7.71 -9.66 14.73
CA ASP A 236 9.00 -9.74 15.42
C ASP A 236 10.12 -10.26 14.52
N PHE A 237 9.81 -11.25 13.67
CA PHE A 237 10.78 -11.83 12.75
C PHE A 237 11.25 -10.77 11.75
N TYR A 238 10.32 -10.09 11.07
CA TYR A 238 10.66 -9.14 10.03
C TYR A 238 11.25 -7.83 10.55
N ILE A 239 10.81 -7.34 11.72
CA ILE A 239 11.45 -6.17 12.36
C ILE A 239 12.92 -6.48 12.67
N ALA A 240 13.21 -7.61 13.33
CA ALA A 240 14.59 -8.00 13.65
C ALA A 240 15.41 -8.31 12.40
N TYR A 241 14.81 -8.97 11.40
CA TYR A 241 15.46 -9.29 10.14
C TYR A 241 15.82 -8.02 9.35
N ALA A 242 14.86 -7.12 9.14
CA ALA A 242 15.07 -5.88 8.39
C ALA A 242 16.16 -5.02 9.04
N ALA A 243 16.07 -4.80 10.36
CA ALA A 243 17.04 -4.00 11.11
C ALA A 243 18.47 -4.54 10.99
N SER A 244 18.64 -5.87 11.05
CA SER A 244 19.97 -6.49 11.00
C SER A 244 20.57 -6.59 9.59
N ARG A 245 19.77 -6.44 8.53
CA ARG A 245 20.23 -6.52 7.12
C ARG A 245 20.24 -5.18 6.39
N GLY A 246 19.79 -4.10 7.01
CA GLY A 246 19.74 -2.78 6.39
C GLY A 246 18.76 -2.71 5.21
N ILE A 247 17.67 -3.48 5.29
CA ILE A 247 16.45 -3.34 4.48
C ILE A 247 15.33 -2.79 5.37
N TYR A 248 14.13 -2.61 4.84
CA TYR A 248 13.05 -1.94 5.58
C TYR A 248 11.86 -2.83 5.88
N MET A 249 11.07 -2.39 6.86
CA MET A 249 9.79 -3.01 7.20
C MET A 249 8.66 -2.30 6.44
N LEU A 250 7.73 -3.09 5.90
CA LEU A 250 6.42 -2.62 5.47
C LEU A 250 5.40 -2.92 6.57
N LEU A 251 4.66 -1.90 7.03
CA LEU A 251 3.55 -2.08 7.95
C LEU A 251 2.22 -1.99 7.20
N ASP A 252 1.46 -3.08 7.22
CA ASP A 252 0.06 -3.09 6.83
C ASP A 252 -0.84 -2.95 8.07
N ASN A 253 -1.75 -1.98 8.10
CA ASN A 253 -2.57 -1.74 9.30
C ASN A 253 -3.76 -2.69 9.49
N GLY A 254 -3.93 -3.69 8.63
CA GLY A 254 -4.82 -4.84 8.78
C GLY A 254 -4.11 -6.10 9.30
N HIS A 255 -2.78 -6.13 9.26
CA HIS A 255 -1.95 -7.31 9.55
C HIS A 255 -1.61 -7.54 11.04
N PHE A 256 -2.20 -6.81 11.97
CA PHE A 256 -1.83 -6.82 13.39
C PHE A 256 -2.95 -7.35 14.30
N HIS A 257 -2.66 -7.48 15.61
CA HIS A 257 -3.63 -7.98 16.58
C HIS A 257 -4.84 -7.04 16.70
N PRO A 258 -5.99 -7.54 17.21
CA PRO A 258 -7.09 -6.66 17.59
C PRO A 258 -6.58 -5.54 18.49
N THR A 259 -6.94 -4.29 18.17
CA THR A 259 -6.53 -3.06 18.87
C THR A 259 -5.05 -2.66 18.72
N GLU A 260 -4.23 -3.42 18.01
CA GLU A 260 -2.86 -3.04 17.70
C GLU A 260 -2.86 -2.04 16.53
N LEU A 261 -2.31 -0.85 16.76
CA LEU A 261 -2.34 0.26 15.81
C LEU A 261 -0.98 0.47 15.16
N VAL A 262 -0.96 0.73 13.86
CA VAL A 262 0.26 0.97 13.08
C VAL A 262 0.76 2.40 13.30
N SER A 263 -0.13 3.35 13.56
CA SER A 263 0.23 4.71 13.94
C SER A 263 1.32 4.74 15.03
N ASP A 264 1.14 4.03 16.14
CA ASP A 264 2.12 3.96 17.22
C ASP A 264 3.52 3.44 16.78
N LYS A 265 3.53 2.51 15.82
CA LYS A 265 4.77 1.86 15.34
C LYS A 265 5.60 2.77 14.44
N ILE A 266 5.00 3.75 13.75
CA ILE A 266 5.69 4.61 12.79
C ILE A 266 6.86 5.33 13.45
N SER A 267 6.63 5.98 14.59
CA SER A 267 7.69 6.72 15.30
C SER A 267 8.80 5.80 15.81
N SER A 268 8.44 4.60 16.28
CA SER A 268 9.40 3.57 16.72
C SER A 268 10.30 3.12 15.56
N LEU A 269 9.73 2.82 14.40
CA LEU A 269 10.52 2.42 13.24
C LEU A 269 11.37 3.56 12.68
N LEU A 270 10.86 4.79 12.63
CA LEU A 270 11.62 5.96 12.17
C LEU A 270 12.79 6.33 13.09
N SER A 271 12.82 5.81 14.32
CA SER A 271 13.97 5.97 15.23
C SER A 271 15.14 5.03 14.89
N ILE A 272 14.88 3.98 14.12
CA ILE A 272 15.85 2.93 13.75
C ILE A 272 16.17 2.98 12.25
N PHE A 273 15.15 3.14 11.42
CA PHE A 273 15.24 3.11 9.96
C PHE A 273 15.19 4.53 9.38
N ASP A 274 15.99 4.77 8.32
CA ASP A 274 15.92 6.02 7.57
C ASP A 274 14.71 6.08 6.62
N LYS A 275 14.12 4.92 6.29
CA LYS A 275 12.87 4.77 5.53
C LYS A 275 11.98 3.69 6.11
N MET A 276 10.71 3.70 5.77
CA MET A 276 9.80 2.58 6.00
C MET A 276 8.68 2.59 4.96
N ALA A 277 7.93 1.51 4.85
CA ALA A 277 6.79 1.42 3.95
C ALA A 277 5.49 1.19 4.72
N LEU A 278 4.38 1.62 4.13
CA LEU A 278 3.04 1.38 4.63
C LEU A 278 2.17 0.78 3.55
N HIS A 279 1.38 -0.22 3.91
CA HIS A 279 0.13 -0.52 3.24
C HIS A 279 -1.00 -0.02 4.13
N VAL A 280 -1.78 0.92 3.59
CA VAL A 280 -2.92 1.49 4.29
C VAL A 280 -4.19 0.78 3.81
N THR A 281 -4.81 0.07 4.74
CA THR A 281 -6.01 -0.77 4.56
C THR A 281 -7.04 -0.46 5.64
N ARG A 282 -8.18 -1.15 5.62
CA ARG A 282 -9.13 -1.18 6.74
C ARG A 282 -9.51 -2.61 7.06
N SER A 283 -9.09 -3.07 8.24
CA SER A 283 -9.48 -4.37 8.78
C SER A 283 -10.85 -4.32 9.45
N VAL A 284 -11.66 -5.34 9.18
CA VAL A 284 -12.98 -5.54 9.81
C VAL A 284 -12.95 -6.91 10.47
N ARG A 285 -12.46 -6.94 11.72
CA ARG A 285 -12.27 -8.13 12.59
C ARG A 285 -11.15 -9.08 12.19
N TRP A 286 -10.80 -9.11 10.91
CA TRP A 286 -9.65 -9.81 10.37
C TRP A 286 -9.03 -8.94 9.29
N ASP A 287 -7.94 -9.40 8.70
CA ASP A 287 -7.34 -8.75 7.54
C ASP A 287 -8.23 -8.92 6.30
N SER A 288 -9.25 -8.07 6.25
CA SER A 288 -10.40 -8.21 5.35
C SER A 288 -10.34 -7.27 4.15
N ASP A 289 -9.26 -6.51 4.01
CA ASP A 289 -8.99 -5.68 2.83
C ASP A 289 -10.15 -4.75 2.44
N HIS A 290 -10.77 -4.08 3.41
CA HIS A 290 -11.83 -3.12 3.10
C HIS A 290 -11.24 -1.76 2.71
N VAL A 291 -12.02 -1.03 1.92
CA VAL A 291 -11.68 0.32 1.49
C VAL A 291 -11.40 1.24 2.68
N VAL A 292 -10.29 1.96 2.59
CA VAL A 292 -9.85 2.97 3.56
C VAL A 292 -10.90 4.09 3.73
N LEU A 293 -11.23 4.38 4.99
CA LEU A 293 -12.16 5.44 5.36
C LEU A 293 -11.43 6.61 6.03
N PHE A 294 -12.09 7.76 6.11
CA PHE A 294 -11.55 8.92 6.85
C PHE A 294 -11.87 8.79 8.36
N GLU A 295 -11.31 7.76 8.98
CA GLU A 295 -11.52 7.35 10.37
C GLU A 295 -10.27 7.54 11.24
N ASP A 296 -10.36 7.19 12.52
CA ASP A 296 -9.38 7.61 13.53
C ASP A 296 -7.98 7.05 13.27
N GLU A 297 -7.81 5.73 13.08
CA GLU A 297 -6.48 5.16 12.83
C GLU A 297 -5.85 5.72 11.54
N ILE A 298 -6.67 5.93 10.50
CA ILE A 298 -6.19 6.50 9.24
C ILE A 298 -5.71 7.95 9.42
N LYS A 299 -6.41 8.74 10.27
CA LYS A 299 -5.96 10.08 10.65
C LYS A 299 -4.70 10.03 11.52
N GLU A 300 -4.61 9.10 12.47
CA GLU A 300 -3.41 8.95 13.31
C GLU A 300 -2.19 8.56 12.49
N ILE A 301 -2.29 7.60 11.56
CA ILE A 301 -1.21 7.26 10.61
C ILE A 301 -0.72 8.51 9.87
N ALA A 302 -1.65 9.30 9.32
CA ALA A 302 -1.27 10.54 8.63
C ALA A 302 -0.64 11.58 9.59
N LYS A 303 -1.14 11.71 10.81
CA LYS A 303 -0.55 12.59 11.84
C LYS A 303 0.88 12.18 12.14
N GLU A 304 1.17 10.89 12.30
CA GLU A 304 2.53 10.39 12.53
C GLU A 304 3.48 10.74 11.39
N ILE A 305 3.05 10.55 10.14
CA ILE A 305 3.87 10.88 8.98
C ILE A 305 4.21 12.37 8.98
N ILE A 306 3.22 13.24 9.18
CA ILE A 306 3.41 14.70 9.11
C ILE A 306 4.14 15.26 10.33
N ARG A 307 3.75 14.85 11.55
CA ARG A 307 4.33 15.39 12.80
C ARG A 307 5.81 15.07 12.93
N ASN A 308 6.22 13.89 12.43
CA ASN A 308 7.61 13.43 12.42
C ASN A 308 8.40 13.95 11.21
N LYS A 309 7.80 14.76 10.32
CA LYS A 309 8.40 15.25 9.07
C LYS A 309 8.95 14.10 8.21
N ALA A 310 8.17 13.04 8.10
CA ALA A 310 8.58 11.77 7.52
C ALA A 310 8.00 11.53 6.12
N GLU A 311 7.49 12.57 5.46
CA GLU A 311 6.82 12.45 4.15
C GLU A 311 7.74 11.93 3.04
N ASP A 312 9.06 12.16 3.17
CA ASP A 312 10.08 11.66 2.24
C ASP A 312 10.72 10.34 2.72
N LYS A 313 10.37 9.87 3.92
CA LYS A 313 10.88 8.64 4.55
C LYS A 313 9.89 7.49 4.53
N VAL A 314 8.59 7.80 4.60
CA VAL A 314 7.50 6.82 4.61
C VAL A 314 6.98 6.65 3.18
N LEU A 315 7.18 5.46 2.61
CA LEU A 315 6.65 5.08 1.30
C LEU A 315 5.22 4.59 1.48
N ILE A 316 4.26 5.35 0.99
CA ILE A 316 2.83 5.12 1.24
C ILE A 316 2.21 4.34 0.09
N GLY A 317 1.73 3.14 0.37
CA GLY A 317 0.84 2.35 -0.47
C GLY A 317 -0.54 2.21 0.16
N LEU A 318 -1.54 1.98 -0.67
CA LEU A 318 -2.83 1.46 -0.25
C LEU A 318 -2.84 -0.05 -0.48
N ASP A 319 -3.55 -0.80 0.34
CA ASP A 319 -3.82 -2.22 0.11
C ASP A 319 -5.26 -2.51 0.54
N TYR A 320 -6.11 -2.90 -0.40
CA TYR A 320 -7.46 -3.39 -0.14
C TYR A 320 -8.05 -3.95 -1.43
N PHE A 321 -9.09 -4.78 -1.36
CA PHE A 321 -9.76 -5.33 -2.53
C PHE A 321 -11.19 -5.75 -2.20
N ASP A 322 -12.08 -4.76 -2.23
CA ASP A 322 -13.51 -4.97 -2.04
C ASP A 322 -14.16 -5.32 -3.39
N ALA A 323 -14.55 -6.58 -3.56
CA ALA A 323 -15.21 -7.09 -4.75
C ALA A 323 -16.75 -6.97 -4.68
N SER A 324 -17.30 -6.38 -3.61
CA SER A 324 -18.75 -6.21 -3.41
C SER A 324 -19.30 -4.90 -3.97
N ILE A 325 -18.43 -3.98 -4.37
CA ILE A 325 -18.76 -2.66 -4.89
C ILE A 325 -18.01 -2.36 -6.20
N ASN A 326 -18.34 -1.23 -6.83
CA ASN A 326 -17.60 -0.73 -7.99
C ASN A 326 -16.12 -0.46 -7.63
N ARG A 327 -15.20 -1.09 -8.36
CA ARG A 327 -13.75 -1.05 -8.10
C ARG A 327 -13.13 0.33 -8.31
N ILE A 328 -13.67 1.11 -9.25
CA ILE A 328 -13.28 2.53 -9.46
C ILE A 328 -13.68 3.35 -8.23
N ALA A 329 -14.88 3.12 -7.70
CA ALA A 329 -15.34 3.78 -6.48
C ALA A 329 -14.49 3.37 -5.27
N ALA A 330 -14.17 2.08 -5.12
CA ALA A 330 -13.32 1.57 -4.05
C ALA A 330 -11.96 2.29 -4.00
N TRP A 331 -11.26 2.35 -5.14
CA TRP A 331 -10.02 3.10 -5.26
C TRP A 331 -10.19 4.58 -4.98
N ALA A 332 -11.15 5.23 -5.63
CA ALA A 332 -11.35 6.67 -5.50
C ALA A 332 -11.67 7.07 -4.05
N VAL A 333 -12.53 6.31 -3.35
CA VAL A 333 -12.85 6.54 -1.93
C VAL A 333 -11.62 6.41 -1.06
N GLY A 334 -10.91 5.27 -1.11
CA GLY A 334 -9.77 5.05 -0.22
C GLY A 334 -8.61 6.01 -0.48
N ALA A 335 -8.25 6.25 -1.74
CA ALA A 335 -7.19 7.19 -2.09
C ALA A 335 -7.55 8.64 -1.71
N ARG A 336 -8.80 9.08 -1.94
CA ARG A 336 -9.24 10.42 -1.50
C ARG A 336 -9.27 10.52 0.02
N ASN A 337 -9.66 9.47 0.74
CA ASN A 337 -9.71 9.49 2.21
C ASN A 337 -8.32 9.51 2.84
N PHE A 338 -7.35 8.80 2.27
CA PHE A 338 -5.98 8.90 2.74
C PHE A 338 -5.36 10.28 2.42
N GLN A 339 -5.64 10.84 1.23
CA GLN A 339 -5.25 12.22 0.90
C GLN A 339 -5.91 13.25 1.83
N LYS A 340 -7.18 13.05 2.23
CA LYS A 340 -7.84 13.88 3.25
C LYS A 340 -7.12 13.77 4.60
N ALA A 341 -6.71 12.56 5.01
CA ALA A 341 -5.96 12.36 6.25
C ALA A 341 -4.62 13.10 6.24
N LEU A 342 -3.86 13.02 5.15
CA LEU A 342 -2.61 13.77 4.97
C LEU A 342 -2.84 15.29 5.03
N LEU A 343 -3.84 15.81 4.30
CA LEU A 343 -4.15 17.24 4.33
C LEU A 343 -4.63 17.69 5.72
N ASN A 344 -5.47 16.90 6.37
CA ASN A 344 -5.95 17.17 7.72
C ASN A 344 -4.78 17.21 8.72
N ALA A 345 -3.84 16.28 8.63
CA ALA A 345 -2.64 16.26 9.46
C ALA A 345 -1.72 17.47 9.19
N LEU A 346 -1.61 17.95 7.94
CA LEU A 346 -0.88 19.18 7.60
C LEU A 346 -1.54 20.46 8.13
N LEU A 347 -2.81 20.39 8.52
CA LEU A 347 -3.58 21.49 9.09
C LEU A 347 -3.58 21.51 10.62
N ILE A 348 -2.76 20.68 11.27
CA ILE A 348 -2.60 20.64 12.72
C ILE A 348 -1.38 21.47 13.13
N PRO A 349 -1.47 22.34 14.17
CA PRO A 349 -0.34 23.10 14.70
C PRO A 349 0.57 22.24 15.58
N HIS A 350 1.21 21.21 14.99
CA HIS A 350 2.01 20.20 15.70
C HIS A 350 3.06 20.79 16.65
N ALA A 351 3.72 21.88 16.26
CA ALA A 351 4.74 22.52 17.08
C ALA A 351 4.17 23.08 18.39
N ASP A 352 2.96 23.65 18.37
CA ASP A 352 2.32 24.18 19.56
C ASP A 352 1.71 23.07 20.42
N LEU A 353 1.15 22.03 19.79
CA LEU A 353 0.71 20.83 20.53
C LEU A 353 1.89 20.14 21.22
N LYS A 354 3.05 20.03 20.56
CA LYS A 354 4.28 19.49 21.17
C LYS A 354 4.72 20.31 22.39
N LYS A 355 4.70 21.65 22.31
CA LYS A 355 5.04 22.50 23.47
C LYS A 355 4.12 22.23 24.67
N LEU A 356 2.81 22.03 24.42
CA LEU A 356 1.86 21.69 25.48
C LEU A 356 2.15 20.31 26.08
N GLN A 357 2.55 19.33 25.26
CA GLN A 357 2.99 18.02 25.74
C GLN A 357 4.25 18.12 26.59
N ASP A 358 5.29 18.82 26.10
CA ASP A 358 6.57 18.98 26.78
C ASP A 358 6.44 19.76 28.10
N SER A 359 5.43 20.63 28.21
CA SER A 359 5.10 21.37 29.44
C SER A 359 4.04 20.69 30.30
N GLU A 360 3.70 19.43 30.01
CA GLU A 360 2.69 18.62 30.71
C GLU A 360 1.29 19.25 30.81
N ASN A 361 0.95 20.17 29.91
CA ASN A 361 -0.37 20.81 29.85
C ASN A 361 -1.36 19.95 29.08
N TYR A 362 -1.61 18.75 29.61
CA TYR A 362 -2.40 17.72 28.95
C TYR A 362 -3.87 18.11 28.78
N SER A 363 -4.43 18.89 29.71
CA SER A 363 -5.81 19.38 29.59
C SER A 363 -6.00 20.28 28.37
N LYS A 364 -5.09 21.24 28.16
CA LYS A 364 -5.14 22.12 26.99
C LYS A 364 -4.79 21.37 25.71
N LEU A 365 -3.82 20.46 25.76
CA LEU A 365 -3.47 19.59 24.63
C LEU A 365 -4.68 18.77 24.15
N LEU A 366 -5.41 18.14 25.07
CA LEU A 366 -6.62 17.38 24.77
C LEU A 366 -7.71 18.28 24.16
N ALA A 367 -8.03 19.38 24.83
CA ALA A 367 -9.08 20.31 24.37
C ALA A 367 -8.77 20.86 22.97
N MET A 368 -7.53 21.29 22.72
CA MET A 368 -7.13 21.82 21.41
C MET A 368 -7.21 20.76 20.31
N GLN A 369 -6.83 19.51 20.59
CA GLN A 369 -6.94 18.44 19.61
C GLN A 369 -8.39 18.16 19.20
N GLU A 370 -9.34 18.27 20.13
CA GLU A 370 -10.76 18.11 19.80
C GLU A 370 -11.33 19.29 19.02
N GLU A 371 -11.00 20.53 19.40
CA GLU A 371 -11.45 21.73 18.68
C GLU A 371 -10.93 21.79 17.23
N LEU A 372 -9.73 21.23 16.97
CA LEU A 372 -9.20 21.13 15.61
C LEU A 372 -10.09 20.27 14.68
N LYS A 373 -10.86 19.32 15.22
CA LYS A 373 -11.71 18.40 14.43
C LYS A 373 -12.90 19.09 13.78
N THR A 374 -13.34 20.23 14.31
CA THR A 374 -14.52 20.98 13.85
C THR A 374 -14.17 22.23 13.05
N LEU A 375 -12.88 22.48 12.82
CA LEU A 375 -12.42 23.53 11.91
C LEU A 375 -12.94 23.29 10.48
N PRO A 376 -13.02 24.34 9.63
CA PRO A 376 -13.62 24.26 8.30
C PRO A 376 -12.73 23.52 7.28
N PHE A 377 -12.40 22.25 7.56
CA PHE A 377 -11.59 21.37 6.72
C PHE A 377 -12.18 21.15 5.32
N GLY A 378 -13.51 20.99 5.22
CA GLY A 378 -14.18 20.79 3.94
C GLY A 378 -13.85 21.86 2.91
N ALA A 379 -13.82 23.13 3.31
CA ALA A 379 -13.48 24.24 2.42
C ALA A 379 -12.02 24.23 1.95
N VAL A 380 -11.09 23.69 2.76
CA VAL A 380 -9.68 23.52 2.37
C VAL A 380 -9.51 22.32 1.43
N TRP A 381 -10.26 21.25 1.68
CA TRP A 381 -10.30 20.07 0.81
C TRP A 381 -10.87 20.39 -0.57
N ASP A 382 -11.99 21.11 -0.65
CA ASP A 382 -12.60 21.50 -1.92
C ASP A 382 -11.67 22.39 -2.76
N GLU A 383 -10.96 23.32 -2.11
CA GLU A 383 -9.93 24.13 -2.76
C GLU A 383 -8.76 23.27 -3.27
N TYR A 384 -8.32 22.27 -2.49
CA TYR A 384 -7.29 21.34 -2.93
C TYR A 384 -7.72 20.59 -4.19
N LEU A 385 -8.94 20.05 -4.23
CA LEU A 385 -9.48 19.37 -5.40
C LEU A 385 -9.53 20.28 -6.63
N ALA A 386 -10.02 21.51 -6.47
CA ALA A 386 -10.09 22.50 -7.54
C ALA A 386 -8.70 22.79 -8.14
N ARG A 387 -7.67 22.94 -7.30
CA ARG A 387 -6.28 23.16 -7.76
C ARG A 387 -5.65 21.95 -8.42
N GLN A 388 -6.03 20.76 -7.98
CA GLN A 388 -5.61 19.50 -8.58
C GLN A 388 -6.40 19.17 -9.85
N LYS A 389 -7.42 19.97 -10.19
CA LYS A 389 -8.27 19.83 -11.39
C LYS A 389 -8.97 18.46 -11.44
N VAL A 390 -9.43 18.00 -10.28
CA VAL A 390 -10.22 16.76 -10.15
C VAL A 390 -11.63 17.10 -9.67
N PRO A 391 -12.63 16.22 -9.92
CA PRO A 391 -14.00 16.48 -9.49
C PRO A 391 -14.16 16.63 -7.97
N GLY A 392 -15.18 17.41 -7.61
CA GLY A 392 -15.55 17.76 -6.25
C GLY A 392 -16.28 16.64 -5.53
N ALA A 393 -17.36 16.97 -4.81
CA ALA A 393 -18.20 15.97 -4.14
C ALA A 393 -19.03 15.11 -5.13
N ASP A 394 -19.22 15.59 -6.36
CA ASP A 394 -20.00 15.00 -7.44
C ASP A 394 -19.25 13.96 -8.28
N TRP A 395 -17.99 13.65 -7.92
CA TRP A 395 -17.12 12.70 -8.62
C TRP A 395 -17.74 11.32 -8.90
N TYR A 396 -18.72 10.89 -8.10
CA TYR A 396 -19.41 9.62 -8.29
C TYR A 396 -20.20 9.56 -9.60
N GLY A 397 -20.71 10.69 -10.10
CA GLY A 397 -21.41 10.74 -11.39
C GLY A 397 -20.51 10.32 -12.56
N GLU A 398 -19.20 10.60 -12.49
CA GLU A 398 -18.23 10.13 -13.47
C GLU A 398 -18.03 8.61 -13.40
N VAL A 399 -18.11 8.02 -12.20
CA VAL A 399 -18.08 6.56 -12.02
C VAL A 399 -19.32 5.91 -12.61
N GLU A 400 -20.51 6.43 -12.33
CA GLU A 400 -21.77 5.91 -12.90
C GLU A 400 -21.75 5.96 -14.42
N LYS A 401 -21.22 7.05 -14.99
CA LYS A 401 -21.05 7.19 -16.43
C LYS A 401 -20.07 6.14 -16.98
N TYR A 402 -18.89 6.01 -16.38
CA TYR A 402 -17.89 5.02 -16.81
C TYR A 402 -18.41 3.59 -16.68
N GLU A 403 -19.17 3.30 -15.63
CA GLU A 403 -19.81 2.00 -15.43
C GLU A 403 -20.81 1.69 -16.54
N LYS A 404 -21.70 2.65 -16.86
CA LYS A 404 -22.69 2.50 -17.93
C LYS A 404 -22.03 2.37 -19.31
N GLU A 405 -20.99 3.15 -19.59
CA GLU A 405 -20.38 3.23 -20.92
C GLU A 405 -19.31 2.18 -21.17
N VAL A 406 -18.66 1.66 -20.12
CA VAL A 406 -17.50 0.75 -20.22
C VAL A 406 -17.73 -0.53 -19.41
N LEU A 407 -17.88 -0.44 -18.08
CA LEU A 407 -17.84 -1.62 -17.20
C LEU A 407 -19.00 -2.59 -17.48
N SER A 408 -20.21 -2.08 -17.70
CA SER A 408 -21.41 -2.89 -17.98
C SER A 408 -21.35 -3.66 -19.30
N LYS A 409 -20.40 -3.32 -20.18
CA LYS A 409 -20.16 -4.01 -21.46
C LYS A 409 -19.19 -5.18 -21.32
N ARG A 410 -18.53 -5.33 -20.16
CA ARG A 410 -17.67 -6.47 -19.85
C ARG A 410 -18.56 -7.66 -19.48
N LYS A 411 -18.84 -8.50 -20.48
CA LYS A 411 -19.57 -9.77 -20.30
C LYS A 411 -18.64 -10.88 -19.85
#